data_AF-A0A3A6U1D1-F1
#
_entry.id   AF-A0A3A6U1D1-F1
#
_cell.length_a   1.000
_cell.length_b   1.000
_cell.length_c   1.000
_cell.angle_alpha   90.00
_cell.angle_beta   90.00
_cell.angle_gamma   90.00
#
_symmetry.space_group_name_H-M   'P 1'
#
loop_
_entity.id
_entity.type
_entity.pdbx_description
1 polymer ?
#
loop_
_entity_poly.entity_id
_entity_poly.type
_entity_poly.pdbx_seq_one_letter_code
_entity_poly.pdbx_strand_id
1 'polypeptide(L)'
;MTLMSDAHSILFRRIACWFFMLGAGLFFSIDMAQAQGYVVQPESRSYACKLNHNAFCGEAKSLPGKIIGLGGFPDSENGPKDAHLASGGNILFSDLDEQSPDRWCKKTEVNTGKQTFRWKFDQPEATQDWRYYLTKANWDLYSPLTRASFELKPFCKYNGGMTAPTGFVEHTCNIPKNRVGYQVVLAVWDTADTHKSYYQAIDLTVMDPSLAKSDRRLIGVINPVKNLDVGDKVTAKLYDKEDNLIPEQVSIEINDTEQGNAKRWSYTLADAINHNLAGLRSGQRNAQGIVSPMYSCNSVYASKQSVVSRIETLVSKVKENETASISGLTDNITLTDQGAEVSFDVESGNGVMVTAKLFNQNDMASGFAEKTVSEGNDNISMHIHAATAGEYRLQVMFKMTDGSLIQQQRKITVVN
;
A
#
# COMPACT_ATOMS: atom_id res chain seq x y z
N MET A 1 62.56 -54.90 4.75
CA MET A 1 62.54 -54.53 6.18
C MET A 1 63.05 -53.10 6.26
N THR A 2 62.17 -52.16 6.65
CA THR A 2 62.39 -50.72 6.99
C THR A 2 63.03 -49.81 5.92
N LEU A 3 62.29 -48.99 5.15
CA LEU A 3 61.59 -47.69 5.43
C LEU A 3 62.51 -46.49 5.70
N MET A 4 62.35 -45.41 4.90
CA MET A 4 62.47 -43.96 5.20
C MET A 4 62.27 -43.20 3.87
N SER A 5 61.05 -42.77 3.49
CA SER A 5 60.29 -41.54 3.81
C SER A 5 60.78 -40.24 3.15
N ASP A 6 59.96 -39.80 2.20
CA ASP A 6 59.66 -38.47 1.64
C ASP A 6 60.17 -37.21 2.37
N ALA A 7 60.52 -36.14 1.62
CA ALA A 7 59.57 -35.11 1.19
C ALA A 7 60.23 -33.77 0.77
N HIS A 8 59.51 -33.10 -0.13
CA HIS A 8 59.43 -31.64 -0.40
C HIS A 8 60.44 -30.93 -1.32
N SER A 9 59.84 -30.41 -2.40
CA SER A 9 60.33 -29.57 -3.48
C SER A 9 60.00 -28.09 -3.24
N ILE A 10 60.89 -27.17 -3.63
CA ILE A 10 60.52 -25.81 -4.07
C ILE A 10 61.57 -25.31 -5.09
N LEU A 11 61.13 -24.99 -6.31
CA LEU A 11 61.46 -23.83 -7.16
C LEU A 11 61.27 -24.24 -8.64
N PHE A 12 60.49 -23.48 -9.41
CA PHE A 12 60.98 -22.79 -10.64
C PHE A 12 59.87 -22.03 -11.38
N ARG A 13 60.17 -20.75 -11.65
CA ARG A 13 59.87 -19.83 -12.78
C ARG A 13 58.54 -19.87 -13.58
N ARG A 14 57.93 -18.67 -13.60
CA ARG A 14 57.21 -17.92 -14.66
C ARG A 14 57.24 -18.46 -16.11
N ILE A 15 56.11 -18.39 -16.83
CA ILE A 15 55.87 -17.66 -18.12
C ILE A 15 54.45 -17.94 -18.71
N ALA A 16 53.81 -16.87 -19.24
CA ALA A 16 52.79 -16.75 -20.30
C ALA A 16 51.32 -17.23 -20.15
N CYS A 17 50.42 -16.27 -19.89
CA CYS A 17 49.38 -15.76 -20.80
C CYS A 17 48.88 -16.65 -21.98
N TRP A 18 47.62 -17.12 -21.93
CA TRP A 18 46.48 -16.84 -22.86
C TRP A 18 45.37 -17.91 -22.80
N PHE A 19 44.15 -17.48 -23.14
CA PHE A 19 42.85 -18.18 -23.23
C PHE A 19 41.92 -18.12 -22.01
N PHE A 20 41.36 -16.92 -21.79
CA PHE A 20 39.97 -16.80 -21.33
C PHE A 20 39.08 -16.67 -22.57
N MET A 21 38.30 -17.70 -22.90
CA MET A 21 37.29 -17.64 -23.96
C MET A 21 35.90 -17.93 -23.37
N LEU A 22 35.06 -16.88 -23.41
CA LEU A 22 33.61 -16.83 -23.41
C LEU A 22 32.82 -17.91 -22.65
N GLY A 23 32.39 -17.58 -21.43
CA GLY A 23 31.16 -18.09 -20.84
C GLY A 23 30.08 -17.01 -20.85
N ALA A 24 29.53 -16.67 -22.02
CA ALA A 24 28.35 -15.81 -22.11
C ALA A 24 27.13 -16.66 -21.69
N GLY A 25 26.88 -16.76 -20.40
CA GLY A 25 25.64 -17.30 -19.85
C GLY A 25 24.48 -16.41 -20.26
N LEU A 26 23.73 -16.82 -21.27
CA LEU A 26 22.40 -16.30 -21.53
C LEU A 26 21.51 -16.68 -20.35
N PHE A 27 21.37 -15.76 -19.38
CA PHE A 27 20.29 -15.80 -18.41
C PHE A 27 18.98 -15.56 -19.16
N PHE A 28 18.41 -16.61 -19.74
CA PHE A 28 16.99 -16.60 -20.09
C PHE A 28 16.23 -16.55 -18.77
N SER A 29 15.86 -15.35 -18.33
CA SER A 29 14.75 -15.18 -17.39
C SER A 29 13.52 -15.75 -18.10
N ILE A 30 13.19 -17.01 -17.80
CA ILE A 30 11.92 -17.60 -18.22
C ILE A 30 10.86 -16.86 -17.40
N ASP A 31 10.34 -15.77 -17.96
CA ASP A 31 9.19 -15.07 -17.40
C ASP A 31 8.00 -16.02 -17.61
N MET A 32 7.84 -16.94 -16.64
CA MET A 32 6.67 -17.80 -16.56
C MET A 32 5.50 -16.85 -16.34
N ALA A 33 4.79 -16.51 -17.41
CA ALA A 33 3.58 -15.70 -17.36
C ALA A 33 2.65 -16.29 -16.28
N GLN A 34 2.60 -15.64 -15.12
CA GLN A 34 1.75 -16.08 -14.04
C GLN A 34 0.33 -15.61 -14.35
N ALA A 35 -0.67 -16.49 -14.29
CA ALA A 35 -2.04 -16.02 -14.40
C ALA A 35 -2.33 -14.89 -13.38
N GLN A 36 -3.29 -14.04 -13.71
CA GLN A 36 -3.71 -12.93 -12.85
C GLN A 36 -5.21 -12.75 -12.98
N GLY A 37 -5.92 -12.85 -11.86
CA GLY A 37 -7.35 -12.69 -11.82
C GLY A 37 -7.87 -12.30 -10.43
N TYR A 38 -8.91 -11.47 -10.39
CA TYR A 38 -9.55 -11.00 -9.16
C TYR A 38 -11.04 -10.77 -9.36
N VAL A 39 -11.80 -10.79 -8.27
CA VAL A 39 -13.23 -10.52 -8.29
C VAL A 39 -13.47 -9.01 -8.21
N VAL A 40 -14.11 -8.47 -9.24
CA VAL A 40 -14.43 -7.03 -9.34
C VAL A 40 -15.84 -6.71 -8.84
N GLN A 41 -16.72 -7.70 -8.75
CA GLN A 41 -18.08 -7.52 -8.24
C GLN A 41 -18.59 -8.80 -7.55
N PRO A 42 -19.05 -8.75 -6.29
CA PRO A 42 -18.70 -7.71 -5.32
C PRO A 42 -17.18 -7.51 -5.27
N GLU A 43 -16.72 -6.30 -4.94
CA GLU A 43 -15.29 -6.01 -4.88
C GLU A 43 -14.60 -6.97 -3.89
N SER A 44 -13.58 -7.72 -4.36
CA SER A 44 -12.75 -8.51 -3.45
C SER A 44 -11.94 -7.60 -2.53
N ARG A 45 -11.46 -8.16 -1.42
CA ARG A 45 -10.61 -7.48 -0.44
C ARG A 45 -9.37 -6.87 -1.10
N SER A 46 -8.69 -7.62 -1.96
CA SER A 46 -7.52 -7.15 -2.71
C SER A 46 -7.89 -6.10 -3.77
N TYR A 47 -9.01 -6.26 -4.48
CA TYR A 47 -9.46 -5.27 -5.44
C TYR A 47 -9.88 -3.95 -4.77
N ALA A 48 -10.54 -4.02 -3.63
CA ALA A 48 -10.87 -2.86 -2.80
C ALA A 48 -9.60 -2.14 -2.30
N CYS A 49 -8.47 -2.83 -2.12
CA CYS A 49 -7.18 -2.20 -1.87
C CYS A 49 -6.67 -1.40 -3.08
N LYS A 50 -6.77 -1.97 -4.29
CA LYS A 50 -6.43 -1.25 -5.54
C LYS A 50 -7.25 0.03 -5.73
N LEU A 51 -8.52 0.01 -5.34
CA LEU A 51 -9.41 1.18 -5.41
C LEU A 51 -9.19 2.19 -4.27
N ASN A 52 -8.28 1.93 -3.33
CA ASN A 52 -8.17 2.66 -2.06
C ASN A 52 -9.51 2.74 -1.31
N HIS A 53 -10.33 1.69 -1.40
CA HIS A 53 -11.49 1.52 -0.52
C HIS A 53 -11.08 0.82 0.78
N ASN A 54 -10.07 -0.05 0.73
CA ASN A 54 -9.36 -0.58 1.90
C ASN A 54 -8.00 0.11 2.04
N ALA A 55 -7.57 0.37 3.28
CA ALA A 55 -6.25 0.92 3.60
C ALA A 55 -5.30 -0.16 4.18
N PHE A 56 -4.01 0.17 4.24
CA PHE A 56 -2.95 -0.68 4.82
C PHE A 56 -2.92 -2.09 4.22
N CYS A 57 -2.86 -2.21 2.90
CA CYS A 57 -2.96 -3.50 2.21
C CYS A 57 -1.64 -4.03 1.62
N GLY A 58 -0.52 -3.36 1.89
CA GLY A 58 0.76 -3.66 1.25
C GLY A 58 0.64 -3.75 -0.28
N GLU A 59 1.23 -4.81 -0.84
CA GLU A 59 1.32 -5.03 -2.28
C GLU A 59 -0.02 -5.36 -2.96
N ALA A 60 -1.06 -5.73 -2.20
CA ALA A 60 -2.37 -6.01 -2.78
C ALA A 60 -2.99 -4.78 -3.47
N LYS A 61 -2.53 -3.57 -3.09
CA LYS A 61 -2.89 -2.31 -3.77
C LYS A 61 -2.48 -2.29 -5.25
N SER A 62 -1.29 -2.80 -5.55
CA SER A 62 -0.73 -2.81 -6.90
C SER A 62 -1.03 -4.10 -7.65
N LEU A 63 -1.19 -5.22 -6.92
CA LEU A 63 -1.23 -6.56 -7.47
C LEU A 63 -2.46 -7.37 -7.00
N PRO A 64 -3.70 -6.87 -7.17
CA PRO A 64 -4.89 -7.51 -6.59
C PRO A 64 -5.19 -8.91 -7.14
N GLY A 65 -4.67 -9.23 -8.34
CA GLY A 65 -4.84 -10.51 -9.03
C GLY A 65 -3.73 -11.53 -8.81
N LYS A 66 -2.74 -11.23 -7.97
CA LYS A 66 -1.58 -12.11 -7.71
C LYS A 66 -1.65 -12.85 -6.37
N ILE A 67 -2.84 -12.96 -5.78
CA ILE A 67 -3.06 -13.69 -4.54
C ILE A 67 -3.05 -15.20 -4.83
N ILE A 68 -1.86 -15.72 -5.09
CA ILE A 68 -1.59 -17.06 -5.59
C ILE A 68 -1.11 -17.94 -4.45
N GLY A 69 -1.70 -19.13 -4.33
CA GLY A 69 -1.23 -20.20 -3.46
C GLY A 69 -1.27 -21.54 -4.19
N LEU A 70 -0.83 -22.60 -3.51
CA LEU A 70 -1.06 -23.96 -3.98
C LEU A 70 -2.54 -24.31 -3.89
N GLY A 71 -3.01 -25.12 -4.82
CA GLY A 71 -4.42 -25.51 -4.90
C GLY A 71 -4.84 -26.63 -3.97
N GLY A 72 -6.10 -27.04 -4.13
CA GLY A 72 -6.70 -28.13 -3.36
C GLY A 72 -7.30 -27.72 -2.01
N PHE A 73 -7.46 -26.41 -1.72
CA PHE A 73 -8.31 -25.99 -0.60
C PHE A 73 -9.72 -26.60 -0.75
N PRO A 74 -10.37 -27.09 0.32
CA PRO A 74 -9.90 -27.05 1.71
C PRO A 74 -9.06 -28.27 2.14
N ASP A 75 -9.04 -29.35 1.35
CA ASP A 75 -8.57 -30.66 1.80
C ASP A 75 -7.06 -30.86 1.69
N SER A 76 -6.38 -30.09 0.83
CA SER A 76 -4.93 -30.16 0.64
C SER A 76 -4.18 -29.54 1.82
N GLU A 77 -3.23 -30.30 2.38
CA GLU A 77 -2.28 -29.82 3.39
C GLU A 77 -1.25 -28.84 2.82
N ASN A 78 -1.03 -28.88 1.49
CA ASN A 78 -0.09 -28.00 0.79
C ASN A 78 -0.72 -26.66 0.40
N GLY A 79 -2.05 -26.54 0.43
CA GLY A 79 -2.75 -25.28 0.20
C GLY A 79 -2.48 -24.25 1.31
N PRO A 80 -3.07 -23.04 1.22
CA PRO A 80 -2.91 -22.02 2.24
C PRO A 80 -3.27 -22.57 3.63
N LYS A 81 -2.37 -22.33 4.59
CA LYS A 81 -2.60 -22.69 5.99
C LYS A 81 -3.70 -21.81 6.58
N ASP A 82 -4.32 -22.29 7.65
CA ASP A 82 -5.22 -21.48 8.45
C ASP A 82 -4.53 -20.19 8.91
N ALA A 83 -5.31 -19.12 9.06
CA ALA A 83 -4.85 -17.74 9.22
C ALA A 83 -4.15 -17.13 8.00
N HIS A 84 -3.96 -17.87 6.90
CA HIS A 84 -3.35 -17.37 5.67
C HIS A 84 -4.21 -17.59 4.42
N LEU A 85 -5.53 -17.72 4.60
CA LEU A 85 -6.45 -18.00 3.51
C LEU A 85 -6.67 -16.78 2.59
N ALA A 86 -6.63 -15.56 3.13
CA ALA A 86 -6.89 -14.34 2.37
C ALA A 86 -5.68 -13.86 1.58
N SER A 87 -4.46 -14.16 2.05
CA SER A 87 -3.20 -13.97 1.33
C SER A 87 -2.87 -15.10 0.34
N GLY A 88 -3.64 -16.20 0.35
CA GLY A 88 -3.30 -17.41 -0.40
C GLY A 88 -2.02 -18.09 0.10
N GLY A 89 -1.62 -17.87 1.35
CA GLY A 89 -0.37 -18.39 1.91
C GLY A 89 0.87 -17.61 1.46
N ASN A 90 0.71 -16.51 0.73
CA ASN A 90 1.81 -15.72 0.19
C ASN A 90 2.14 -14.55 1.13
N ILE A 91 3.35 -14.56 1.68
CA ILE A 91 3.82 -13.56 2.65
C ILE A 91 3.75 -12.12 2.14
N LEU A 92 3.87 -11.93 0.81
CA LEU A 92 3.77 -10.61 0.16
C LEU A 92 2.39 -9.96 0.36
N PHE A 93 1.37 -10.76 0.63
CA PHE A 93 -0.01 -10.33 0.81
C PHE A 93 -0.54 -10.60 2.23
N SER A 94 0.36 -10.80 3.20
CA SER A 94 0.00 -11.10 4.60
C SER A 94 -0.87 -10.03 5.26
N ASP A 95 -0.81 -8.77 4.80
CA ASP A 95 -1.73 -7.71 5.26
C ASP A 95 -3.22 -8.07 5.05
N LEU A 96 -3.53 -8.93 4.07
CA LEU A 96 -4.90 -9.38 3.80
C LEU A 96 -5.44 -10.37 4.83
N ASP A 97 -4.56 -10.98 5.63
CA ASP A 97 -4.92 -11.97 6.64
C ASP A 97 -5.40 -11.36 7.96
N GLU A 98 -5.19 -10.05 8.17
CA GLU A 98 -5.74 -9.35 9.33
C GLU A 98 -7.27 -9.46 9.34
N GLN A 99 -7.83 -9.80 10.50
CA GLN A 99 -9.26 -9.99 10.64
C GLN A 99 -9.75 -9.42 11.97
N SER A 100 -10.64 -8.45 11.86
CA SER A 100 -11.46 -7.92 12.94
C SER A 100 -12.78 -7.46 12.33
N PRO A 101 -13.85 -7.22 13.12
CA PRO A 101 -15.11 -6.72 12.60
C PRO A 101 -14.99 -5.37 11.86
N ASP A 102 -13.95 -4.59 12.13
CA ASP A 102 -13.74 -3.24 11.61
C ASP A 102 -12.54 -3.11 10.65
N ARG A 103 -11.71 -4.14 10.48
CA ARG A 103 -10.51 -4.07 9.62
C ARG A 103 -10.82 -3.72 8.16
N TRP A 104 -11.83 -4.38 7.59
CA TRP A 104 -12.15 -4.28 6.17
C TRP A 104 -13.29 -3.29 5.95
N CYS A 105 -12.98 -2.24 5.20
CA CYS A 105 -13.83 -1.09 4.98
C CYS A 105 -14.98 -1.39 4.04
N LYS A 106 -14.61 -1.98 2.91
CA LYS A 106 -15.54 -2.28 1.85
C LYS A 106 -16.22 -3.59 2.16
N LYS A 107 -17.42 -3.51 2.73
CA LYS A 107 -18.36 -4.62 2.83
C LYS A 107 -19.51 -4.37 1.88
N THR A 108 -19.64 -5.20 0.86
CA THR A 108 -20.73 -5.02 -0.10
C THR A 108 -22.04 -5.48 0.53
N GLU A 109 -23.03 -4.60 0.58
CA GLU A 109 -24.38 -4.95 1.02
C GLU A 109 -25.03 -5.91 0.00
N VAL A 110 -25.46 -7.08 0.46
CA VAL A 110 -26.12 -8.09 -0.36
C VAL A 110 -27.35 -8.63 0.36
N ASN A 111 -28.26 -9.25 -0.39
CA ASN A 111 -29.36 -10.03 0.19
C ASN A 111 -29.05 -11.52 0.11
N THR A 112 -29.77 -12.32 0.90
CA THR A 112 -29.83 -13.77 0.65
C THR A 112 -30.44 -14.05 -0.73
N GLY A 113 -30.12 -15.21 -1.31
CA GLY A 113 -30.53 -15.56 -2.68
C GLY A 113 -29.48 -15.14 -3.73
N LYS A 114 -29.95 -14.78 -4.93
CA LYS A 114 -29.07 -14.59 -6.10
C LYS A 114 -28.07 -13.46 -5.88
N GLN A 115 -26.78 -13.78 -6.01
CA GLN A 115 -25.66 -12.86 -6.03
C GLN A 115 -24.72 -13.24 -7.18
N THR A 116 -24.42 -12.27 -8.05
CA THR A 116 -23.46 -12.46 -9.14
C THR A 116 -22.06 -12.08 -8.70
N PHE A 117 -21.11 -12.98 -8.93
CA PHE A 117 -19.67 -12.78 -8.75
C PHE A 117 -19.03 -12.63 -10.14
N ARG A 118 -18.33 -11.51 -10.36
CA ARG A 118 -17.68 -11.19 -11.64
C ARG A 118 -16.16 -11.17 -11.47
N TRP A 119 -15.48 -12.06 -12.15
CA TRP A 119 -14.04 -12.11 -12.23
C TRP A 119 -13.53 -11.29 -13.42
N LYS A 120 -12.40 -10.63 -13.22
CA LYS A 120 -11.58 -10.04 -14.29
C LYS A 120 -10.25 -10.77 -14.34
N PHE A 121 -9.80 -11.11 -15.54
CA PHE A 121 -8.50 -11.75 -15.77
C PHE A 121 -7.60 -10.80 -16.55
N ASP A 122 -6.48 -10.40 -15.94
CA ASP A 122 -5.45 -9.60 -16.61
C ASP A 122 -4.49 -10.53 -17.38
N GLN A 123 -4.30 -11.76 -16.92
CA GLN A 123 -3.58 -12.84 -17.59
C GLN A 123 -4.34 -14.17 -17.37
N PRO A 124 -5.22 -14.59 -18.28
CA PRO A 124 -6.01 -15.81 -18.10
C PRO A 124 -5.17 -17.09 -18.36
N GLU A 125 -5.48 -18.16 -17.63
CA GLU A 125 -4.88 -19.49 -17.79
C GLU A 125 -5.99 -20.55 -17.90
N ALA A 126 -5.67 -21.70 -18.49
CA ALA A 126 -6.59 -22.84 -18.56
C ALA A 126 -7.15 -23.14 -17.16
N THR A 127 -8.47 -23.21 -17.06
CA THR A 127 -9.16 -23.26 -15.75
C THR A 127 -9.80 -24.61 -15.50
N GLN A 128 -9.55 -25.17 -14.32
CA GLN A 128 -10.21 -26.37 -13.84
C GLN A 128 -11.61 -26.03 -13.33
N ASP A 129 -11.70 -25.19 -12.30
CA ASP A 129 -12.97 -24.75 -11.74
C ASP A 129 -12.89 -23.43 -10.95
N TRP A 130 -14.06 -22.90 -10.62
CA TRP A 130 -14.25 -21.85 -9.62
C TRP A 130 -15.13 -22.38 -8.50
N ARG A 131 -14.75 -22.10 -7.25
CA ARG A 131 -15.46 -22.53 -6.04
C ARG A 131 -15.64 -21.35 -5.09
N TYR A 132 -16.80 -21.27 -4.47
CA TYR A 132 -17.12 -20.21 -3.51
C TYR A 132 -17.50 -20.82 -2.17
N TYR A 133 -16.75 -20.44 -1.14
CA TYR A 133 -16.99 -20.84 0.25
C TYR A 133 -17.52 -19.64 1.00
N LEU A 134 -18.45 -19.86 1.92
CA LEU A 134 -19.03 -18.82 2.74
C LEU A 134 -18.77 -19.13 4.21
N THR A 135 -18.47 -18.10 4.99
CA THR A 135 -18.34 -18.23 6.44
C THR A 135 -19.58 -18.88 7.06
N LYS A 136 -19.40 -19.58 8.19
CA LYS A 136 -20.50 -20.13 8.99
C LYS A 136 -21.34 -18.99 9.56
N ALA A 137 -22.62 -19.25 9.86
CA ALA A 137 -23.51 -18.21 10.40
C ALA A 137 -22.98 -17.59 11.71
N ASN A 138 -22.31 -18.39 12.53
CA ASN A 138 -21.73 -18.03 13.82
C ASN A 138 -20.18 -17.98 13.78
N TRP A 139 -19.59 -17.67 12.63
CA TRP A 139 -18.13 -17.55 12.53
C TRP A 139 -17.60 -16.44 13.45
N ASP A 140 -16.38 -16.63 13.96
CA ASP A 140 -15.74 -15.64 14.82
C ASP A 140 -15.15 -14.49 13.97
N LEU A 141 -15.70 -13.29 14.18
CA LEU A 141 -15.29 -12.07 13.49
C LEU A 141 -13.94 -11.50 13.97
N TYR A 142 -13.49 -11.94 15.15
CA TYR A 142 -12.33 -11.42 15.86
C TYR A 142 -11.08 -12.28 15.70
N SER A 143 -11.21 -13.41 14.99
CA SER A 143 -10.12 -14.34 14.74
C SER A 143 -9.75 -14.38 13.25
N PRO A 144 -8.49 -14.68 12.91
CA PRO A 144 -8.06 -14.91 11.53
C PRO A 144 -8.93 -15.94 10.80
N LEU A 145 -9.03 -15.80 9.48
CA LEU A 145 -9.79 -16.72 8.65
C LEU A 145 -9.12 -18.10 8.63
N THR A 146 -9.85 -19.13 9.04
CA THR A 146 -9.42 -20.53 9.06
C THR A 146 -10.43 -21.40 8.34
N ARG A 147 -10.10 -22.67 8.06
CA ARG A 147 -11.08 -23.66 7.60
C ARG A 147 -12.28 -23.76 8.55
N ALA A 148 -12.09 -23.59 9.85
CA ALA A 148 -13.17 -23.61 10.84
C ALA A 148 -14.16 -22.43 10.67
N SER A 149 -13.71 -21.31 10.10
CA SER A 149 -14.55 -20.13 9.80
C SER A 149 -15.56 -20.39 8.68
N PHE A 150 -15.31 -21.35 7.77
CA PHE A 150 -16.09 -21.58 6.54
C PHE A 150 -16.95 -22.84 6.56
N GLU A 151 -18.03 -22.83 5.80
CA GLU A 151 -18.64 -24.05 5.28
C GLU A 151 -17.71 -24.64 4.21
N LEU A 152 -17.08 -25.78 4.50
CA LEU A 152 -16.08 -26.38 3.60
C LEU A 152 -16.70 -27.04 2.36
N LYS A 153 -18.02 -27.20 2.32
CA LYS A 153 -18.73 -27.49 1.07
C LYS A 153 -19.01 -26.16 0.36
N PRO A 154 -18.48 -25.94 -0.86
CA PRO A 154 -18.74 -24.70 -1.57
C PRO A 154 -20.25 -24.56 -1.82
N PHE A 155 -20.80 -23.38 -1.57
CA PHE A 155 -22.22 -23.10 -1.84
C PHE A 155 -22.48 -22.88 -3.33
N CYS A 156 -21.41 -22.76 -4.12
CA CYS A 156 -21.43 -22.53 -5.55
C CYS A 156 -20.14 -23.05 -6.20
N LYS A 157 -20.27 -23.73 -7.34
CA LYS A 157 -19.15 -24.27 -8.12
C LYS A 157 -19.44 -24.17 -9.61
N TYR A 158 -18.44 -23.78 -10.40
CA TYR A 158 -18.49 -23.70 -11.86
C TYR A 158 -17.30 -24.44 -12.48
N ASN A 159 -17.53 -25.21 -13.53
CA ASN A 159 -16.47 -25.91 -14.28
C ASN A 159 -15.82 -24.93 -15.27
N GLY A 160 -14.48 -24.93 -15.36
CA GLY A 160 -13.70 -24.07 -16.27
C GLY A 160 -13.46 -24.63 -17.66
N GLY A 161 -13.91 -25.85 -17.92
CA GLY A 161 -13.81 -26.53 -19.21
C GLY A 161 -12.37 -26.82 -19.65
N MET A 162 -11.38 -26.64 -18.77
CA MET A 162 -9.95 -26.72 -19.11
C MET A 162 -9.55 -25.73 -20.20
N THR A 163 -10.25 -24.59 -20.26
CA THR A 163 -9.99 -23.52 -21.24
C THR A 163 -9.64 -22.22 -20.51
N ALA A 164 -8.89 -21.34 -21.18
CA ALA A 164 -8.58 -20.03 -20.63
C ALA A 164 -9.82 -19.12 -20.76
N PRO A 165 -10.27 -18.46 -19.68
CA PRO A 165 -11.40 -17.54 -19.74
C PRO A 165 -11.06 -16.30 -20.57
N THR A 166 -12.06 -15.71 -21.22
CA THR A 166 -11.90 -14.46 -21.99
C THR A 166 -12.66 -13.32 -21.30
N GLY A 167 -12.02 -12.15 -21.20
CA GLY A 167 -12.63 -10.95 -20.62
C GLY A 167 -13.09 -11.12 -19.17
N PHE A 168 -14.40 -11.00 -18.96
CA PHE A 168 -15.04 -11.18 -17.65
C PHE A 168 -15.77 -12.51 -17.59
N VAL A 169 -15.74 -13.15 -16.43
CA VAL A 169 -16.56 -14.33 -16.14
C VAL A 169 -17.52 -14.01 -15.02
N GLU A 170 -18.81 -14.29 -15.24
CA GLU A 170 -19.88 -14.06 -14.26
C GLU A 170 -20.45 -15.38 -13.75
N HIS A 171 -20.57 -15.47 -12.43
CA HIS A 171 -21.04 -16.64 -11.71
C HIS A 171 -22.18 -16.22 -10.78
N THR A 172 -23.40 -16.70 -11.03
CA THR A 172 -24.57 -16.38 -10.20
C THR A 172 -24.79 -17.48 -9.16
N CYS A 173 -24.51 -17.15 -7.91
CA CYS A 173 -24.62 -18.07 -6.78
C CYS A 173 -25.78 -17.68 -5.88
N ASN A 174 -26.29 -18.63 -5.09
CA ASN A 174 -27.34 -18.35 -4.10
C ASN A 174 -26.74 -18.26 -2.70
N ILE A 175 -26.70 -17.06 -2.12
CA ILE A 175 -26.33 -16.85 -0.71
C ILE A 175 -27.40 -17.55 0.17
N PRO A 176 -26.99 -18.47 1.07
CA PRO A 176 -27.92 -19.21 1.92
C PRO A 176 -28.82 -18.30 2.77
N LYS A 177 -30.07 -18.72 2.98
CA LYS A 177 -31.09 -17.94 3.73
C LYS A 177 -30.74 -17.73 5.21
N ASN A 178 -29.91 -18.60 5.78
CA ASN A 178 -29.49 -18.56 7.19
C ASN A 178 -28.21 -17.72 7.38
N ARG A 179 -28.01 -16.69 6.56
CA ARG A 179 -26.86 -15.79 6.64
C ARG A 179 -27.37 -14.37 6.79
N VAL A 180 -26.85 -13.69 7.81
CA VAL A 180 -27.16 -12.30 8.16
C VAL A 180 -25.88 -11.68 8.74
N GLY A 181 -25.68 -10.38 8.53
CA GLY A 181 -24.54 -9.63 9.04
C GLY A 181 -23.25 -9.82 8.24
N TYR A 182 -22.12 -9.52 8.88
CA TYR A 182 -20.81 -9.58 8.25
C TYR A 182 -20.44 -11.03 7.93
N GLN A 183 -20.18 -11.31 6.66
CA GLN A 183 -19.74 -12.60 6.14
C GLN A 183 -18.56 -12.40 5.20
N VAL A 184 -17.75 -13.44 5.04
CA VAL A 184 -16.68 -13.49 4.05
C VAL A 184 -16.97 -14.61 3.06
N VAL A 185 -16.88 -14.29 1.77
CA VAL A 185 -16.80 -15.29 0.71
C VAL A 185 -15.34 -15.50 0.37
N LEU A 186 -14.86 -16.74 0.38
CA LEU A 186 -13.59 -17.11 -0.21
C LEU A 186 -13.87 -17.67 -1.61
N ALA A 187 -13.59 -16.87 -2.64
CA ALA A 187 -13.67 -17.28 -4.03
C ALA A 187 -12.32 -17.85 -4.45
N VAL A 188 -12.32 -19.09 -4.93
CA VAL A 188 -11.13 -19.84 -5.33
C VAL A 188 -11.22 -20.15 -6.81
N TRP A 189 -10.19 -19.79 -7.57
CA TRP A 189 -10.02 -20.14 -8.97
C TRP A 189 -8.85 -21.12 -9.10
N ASP A 190 -9.12 -22.36 -9.50
CA ASP A 190 -8.10 -23.38 -9.72
C ASP A 190 -7.69 -23.43 -11.19
N THR A 191 -6.40 -23.32 -11.47
CA THR A 191 -5.87 -23.51 -12.82
C THR A 191 -5.69 -24.99 -13.13
N ALA A 192 -5.79 -25.32 -14.42
CA ALA A 192 -5.73 -26.69 -14.91
C ALA A 192 -4.34 -27.33 -14.76
N ASP A 193 -3.28 -26.57 -15.08
CA ASP A 193 -1.99 -27.17 -15.42
C ASP A 193 -0.88 -26.89 -14.41
N THR A 194 -1.10 -25.99 -13.45
CA THR A 194 -0.04 -25.49 -12.56
C THR A 194 -0.22 -25.86 -11.08
N HIS A 195 -1.27 -26.58 -10.71
CA HIS A 195 -1.67 -26.84 -9.30
C HIS A 195 -1.74 -25.56 -8.45
N LYS A 196 -1.93 -24.40 -9.10
CA LYS A 196 -2.06 -23.09 -8.45
C LYS A 196 -3.53 -22.76 -8.31
N SER A 197 -3.81 -21.99 -7.26
CA SER A 197 -5.12 -21.41 -7.06
C SER A 197 -4.99 -19.93 -6.73
N TYR A 198 -5.97 -19.17 -7.16
CA TYR A 198 -6.11 -17.76 -6.86
C TYR A 198 -7.19 -17.59 -5.81
N TYR A 199 -6.83 -16.97 -4.70
CA TYR A 199 -7.69 -16.80 -3.54
C TYR A 199 -8.18 -15.36 -3.47
N GLN A 200 -9.49 -15.17 -3.42
CA GLN A 200 -10.12 -13.86 -3.33
C GLN A 200 -11.11 -13.86 -2.18
N ALA A 201 -10.70 -13.29 -1.04
CA ALA A 201 -11.62 -12.96 0.04
C ALA A 201 -12.53 -11.80 -0.39
N ILE A 202 -13.81 -11.88 -0.08
CA ILE A 202 -14.82 -10.87 -0.42
C ILE A 202 -15.65 -10.59 0.83
N ASP A 203 -15.57 -9.36 1.31
CA ASP A 203 -16.25 -8.92 2.52
C ASP A 203 -17.67 -8.45 2.20
N LEU A 204 -18.68 -9.05 2.84
CA LEU A 204 -20.10 -8.83 2.57
C LEU A 204 -20.85 -8.44 3.85
N THR A 205 -21.85 -7.58 3.72
CA THR A 205 -22.89 -7.41 4.75
C THR A 205 -24.18 -8.01 4.21
N VAL A 206 -24.58 -9.18 4.72
CA VAL A 206 -25.84 -9.82 4.33
C VAL A 206 -26.97 -9.18 5.13
N MET A 207 -27.85 -8.46 4.45
CA MET A 207 -28.94 -7.73 5.08
C MET A 207 -29.98 -8.67 5.69
N ASP A 208 -30.52 -8.30 6.85
CA ASP A 208 -31.64 -9.02 7.44
C ASP A 208 -32.89 -8.85 6.55
N PRO A 209 -33.44 -9.93 5.99
CA PRO A 209 -34.56 -9.86 5.05
C PRO A 209 -35.88 -9.39 5.70
N SER A 210 -35.97 -9.38 7.03
CA SER A 210 -37.13 -8.88 7.77
C SER A 210 -37.18 -7.34 7.82
N LEU A 211 -36.08 -6.66 7.50
CA LEU A 211 -36.00 -5.22 7.57
C LEU A 211 -36.56 -4.55 6.32
N ALA A 212 -37.20 -3.40 6.52
CA ALA A 212 -37.55 -2.51 5.42
C ALA A 212 -36.26 -2.09 4.68
N LYS A 213 -36.36 -1.93 3.36
CA LYS A 213 -35.25 -1.41 2.56
C LYS A 213 -34.80 -0.06 3.10
N SER A 214 -33.49 0.12 3.19
CA SER A 214 -32.86 1.39 3.56
C SER A 214 -33.45 2.58 2.81
N ASP A 215 -33.72 3.66 3.52
CA ASP A 215 -34.00 4.98 2.96
C ASP A 215 -32.73 5.81 2.75
N ARG A 216 -31.55 5.23 3.01
CA ARG A 216 -30.24 5.87 2.87
C ARG A 216 -29.44 5.32 1.69
N ARG A 217 -28.76 6.20 0.97
CA ARG A 217 -27.81 5.89 -0.10
C ARG A 217 -26.37 6.11 0.38
N LEU A 218 -25.43 5.27 -0.06
CA LEU A 218 -24.01 5.50 0.13
C LEU A 218 -23.55 6.69 -0.75
N ILE A 219 -22.82 7.64 -0.18
CA ILE A 219 -22.35 8.86 -0.87
C ILE A 219 -20.82 9.04 -0.82
N GLY A 220 -20.11 8.18 -0.08
CA GLY A 220 -18.65 8.19 -0.03
C GLY A 220 -18.11 7.42 1.17
N VAL A 221 -16.80 7.42 1.31
CA VAL A 221 -16.08 6.73 2.39
C VAL A 221 -15.00 7.65 2.94
N ILE A 222 -14.93 7.77 4.27
CA ILE A 222 -13.80 8.35 4.98
C ILE A 222 -12.77 7.25 5.12
N ASN A 223 -11.67 7.33 4.36
CA ASN A 223 -10.64 6.29 4.36
C ASN A 223 -9.36 6.77 5.07
N PRO A 224 -8.99 6.16 6.22
CA PRO A 224 -7.82 6.55 6.99
C PRO A 224 -6.52 5.97 6.42
N VAL A 225 -6.05 6.52 5.30
CA VAL A 225 -4.87 6.00 4.59
C VAL A 225 -3.53 6.36 5.26
N LYS A 226 -3.50 7.33 6.18
CA LYS A 226 -2.29 7.75 6.92
C LYS A 226 -2.60 8.42 8.25
N ASN A 227 -1.60 8.45 9.13
CA ASN A 227 -1.59 9.30 10.32
C ASN A 227 -1.43 10.77 9.93
N LEU A 228 -1.84 11.66 10.82
CA LEU A 228 -1.80 13.11 10.71
C LEU A 228 -1.04 13.72 11.87
N ASP A 229 -0.54 14.94 11.66
CA ASP A 229 0.31 15.64 12.62
C ASP A 229 -0.53 16.64 13.42
N VAL A 230 -0.03 17.04 14.59
CA VAL A 230 -0.71 18.05 15.44
C VAL A 230 -0.84 19.36 14.66
N GLY A 231 -2.04 19.95 14.71
CA GLY A 231 -2.44 21.13 13.97
C GLY A 231 -3.16 20.83 12.64
N ASP A 232 -2.96 19.64 12.05
CA ASP A 232 -3.65 19.26 10.82
C ASP A 232 -5.18 19.36 10.96
N LYS A 233 -5.86 19.66 9.85
CA LYS A 233 -7.33 19.66 9.81
C LYS A 233 -7.84 18.65 8.80
N VAL A 234 -8.86 17.88 9.18
CA VAL A 234 -9.58 16.98 8.28
C VAL A 234 -10.98 17.52 8.07
N THR A 235 -11.34 17.78 6.82
CA THR A 235 -12.65 18.34 6.44
C THR A 235 -13.40 17.34 5.56
N ALA A 236 -14.63 17.02 5.97
CA ALA A 236 -15.62 16.38 5.12
C ALA A 236 -16.17 17.43 4.15
N LYS A 237 -15.78 17.35 2.87
CA LYS A 237 -16.24 18.21 1.77
C LYS A 237 -17.50 17.61 1.13
N LEU A 238 -18.63 18.28 1.31
CA LEU A 238 -19.94 17.87 0.80
C LEU A 238 -20.25 18.50 -0.55
N TYR A 239 -20.78 17.71 -1.47
CA TYR A 239 -21.20 18.15 -2.80
C TYR A 239 -22.65 17.74 -3.09
N ASP A 240 -23.36 18.57 -3.83
CA ASP A 240 -24.69 18.25 -4.35
C ASP A 240 -24.61 17.33 -5.59
N LYS A 241 -25.74 17.05 -6.25
CA LYS A 241 -25.79 16.16 -7.42
C LYS A 241 -25.23 16.81 -8.70
N GLU A 242 -25.04 18.12 -8.70
CA GLU A 242 -24.41 18.91 -9.76
C GLU A 242 -22.91 19.16 -9.48
N ASP A 243 -22.34 18.48 -8.47
CA ASP A 243 -20.96 18.65 -8.01
C ASP A 243 -20.62 20.05 -7.47
N ASN A 244 -21.63 20.84 -7.08
CA ASN A 244 -21.38 22.10 -6.37
C ASN A 244 -21.02 21.83 -4.91
N LEU A 245 -20.05 22.58 -4.40
CA LEU A 245 -19.67 22.53 -2.99
C LEU A 245 -20.81 23.11 -2.13
N ILE A 246 -21.29 22.32 -1.17
CA ILE A 246 -22.30 22.75 -0.21
C ILE A 246 -21.65 23.65 0.85
N PRO A 247 -22.23 24.77 1.29
CA PRO A 247 -21.59 25.65 2.28
C PRO A 247 -21.35 24.99 3.64
N GLU A 248 -22.29 24.16 4.10
CA GLU A 248 -22.16 23.41 5.34
C GLU A 248 -21.09 22.32 5.19
N GLN A 249 -20.04 22.42 6.01
CA GLN A 249 -18.94 21.46 6.05
C GLN A 249 -18.66 21.08 7.50
N VAL A 250 -18.08 19.90 7.70
CA VAL A 250 -17.62 19.46 9.02
C VAL A 250 -16.11 19.28 8.98
N SER A 251 -15.43 19.90 9.94
CA SER A 251 -13.98 19.81 10.09
C SER A 251 -13.62 19.38 11.51
N ILE A 252 -12.57 18.58 11.62
CA ILE A 252 -11.90 18.25 12.88
C ILE A 252 -10.45 18.75 12.80
N GLU A 253 -9.90 19.11 13.95
CA GLU A 253 -8.50 19.55 14.11
C GLU A 253 -7.77 18.51 14.96
N ILE A 254 -6.54 18.20 14.59
CA ILE A 254 -5.69 17.25 15.30
C ILE A 254 -4.96 18.01 16.41
N ASN A 255 -5.36 17.81 17.67
CA ASN A 255 -4.79 18.56 18.79
C ASN A 255 -3.65 17.83 19.51
N ASP A 256 -3.52 16.53 19.27
CA ASP A 256 -2.50 15.68 19.88
C ASP A 256 -2.17 14.48 18.96
N THR A 257 -1.08 13.78 19.29
CA THR A 257 -0.59 12.65 18.50
C THR A 257 -1.54 11.45 18.49
N GLU A 258 -2.37 11.29 19.53
CA GLU A 258 -3.37 10.22 19.59
C GLU A 258 -4.50 10.51 18.58
N GLN A 259 -5.00 11.74 18.54
CA GLN A 259 -5.97 12.19 17.53
C GLN A 259 -5.40 12.04 16.11
N GLY A 260 -4.10 12.23 15.94
CA GLY A 260 -3.38 12.05 14.68
C GLY A 260 -3.38 10.61 14.14
N ASN A 261 -3.68 9.61 14.97
CA ASN A 261 -3.79 8.23 14.51
C ASN A 261 -4.87 8.08 13.43
N ALA A 262 -4.53 7.38 12.35
CA ALA A 262 -5.37 7.21 11.17
C ALA A 262 -6.81 6.78 11.50
N LYS A 263 -6.92 5.72 12.29
CA LYS A 263 -8.19 5.11 12.69
C LYS A 263 -8.98 6.01 13.66
N ARG A 264 -8.29 6.81 14.48
CA ARG A 264 -8.92 7.72 15.44
C ARG A 264 -9.50 8.95 14.76
N TRP A 265 -8.76 9.67 13.92
CA TRP A 265 -9.33 10.83 13.24
C TRP A 265 -10.50 10.44 12.33
N SER A 266 -10.49 9.26 11.71
CA SER A 266 -11.61 8.78 10.89
C SER A 266 -12.87 8.52 11.73
N TYR A 267 -12.71 7.93 12.92
CA TYR A 267 -13.80 7.80 13.89
C TYR A 267 -14.34 9.18 14.28
N THR A 268 -13.47 10.11 14.67
CA THR A 268 -13.85 11.45 15.13
C THR A 268 -14.58 12.23 14.04
N LEU A 269 -14.12 12.16 12.79
CA LEU A 269 -14.81 12.81 11.66
C LEU A 269 -16.17 12.18 11.39
N ALA A 270 -16.28 10.85 11.44
CA ALA A 270 -17.56 10.15 11.28
C ALA A 270 -18.56 10.51 12.38
N ASP A 271 -18.11 10.60 13.63
CA ASP A 271 -18.92 11.02 14.75
C ASP A 271 -19.36 12.49 14.62
N ALA A 272 -18.45 13.38 14.19
CA ALA A 272 -18.76 14.78 13.93
C ALA A 272 -19.81 14.94 12.81
N ILE A 273 -19.77 14.12 11.75
CA ILE A 273 -20.82 14.09 10.72
C ILE A 273 -22.17 13.66 11.32
N ASN A 274 -22.18 12.62 12.16
CA ASN A 274 -23.42 12.12 12.77
C ASN A 274 -24.11 13.15 13.66
N HIS A 275 -23.31 13.94 14.39
CA HIS A 275 -23.80 14.97 15.31
C HIS A 275 -24.22 16.25 14.59
N ASN A 276 -23.47 16.69 13.56
CA ASN A 276 -23.62 18.04 13.01
C ASN A 276 -24.37 18.10 11.67
N LEU A 277 -24.51 16.99 10.94
CA LEU A 277 -25.13 16.99 9.61
C LEU A 277 -26.43 16.20 9.59
N ALA A 278 -27.55 16.94 9.65
CA ALA A 278 -28.88 16.36 9.50
C ALA A 278 -29.01 15.59 8.17
N GLY A 279 -29.65 14.42 8.23
CA GLY A 279 -29.83 13.55 7.07
C GLY A 279 -28.61 12.69 6.71
N LEU A 280 -27.42 12.96 7.26
CA LEU A 280 -26.25 12.11 7.05
C LEU A 280 -26.00 11.15 8.21
N ARG A 281 -25.43 9.98 7.90
CA ARG A 281 -24.86 9.06 8.88
C ARG A 281 -23.53 8.54 8.37
N SER A 282 -22.51 8.52 9.22
CA SER A 282 -21.18 8.00 8.93
C SER A 282 -20.83 6.87 9.90
N GLY A 283 -20.32 5.77 9.35
CA GLY A 283 -20.02 4.58 10.14
C GLY A 283 -19.96 3.29 9.32
N GLN A 284 -19.79 2.18 10.03
CA GLN A 284 -20.06 0.85 9.51
C GLN A 284 -21.53 0.50 9.75
N ARG A 285 -22.19 -0.03 8.72
CA ARG A 285 -23.58 -0.45 8.80
C ARG A 285 -23.68 -1.90 9.22
N ASN A 286 -24.41 -2.18 10.30
CA ASN A 286 -24.66 -3.54 10.75
C ASN A 286 -25.87 -4.17 10.02
N ALA A 287 -26.17 -5.44 10.34
CA ALA A 287 -27.27 -6.19 9.73
C ALA A 287 -28.64 -5.53 9.95
N GLN A 288 -28.79 -4.82 11.08
CA GLN A 288 -29.99 -4.06 11.48
C GLN A 288 -30.12 -2.72 10.72
N GLY A 289 -29.16 -2.39 9.87
CA GLY A 289 -29.12 -1.15 9.14
C GLY A 289 -28.67 0.05 9.97
N ILE A 290 -28.27 -0.14 11.24
CA ILE A 290 -27.72 0.89 12.12
C ILE A 290 -26.31 1.21 11.65
N VAL A 291 -26.00 2.50 11.55
CA VAL A 291 -24.70 3.02 11.14
C VAL A 291 -24.02 3.63 12.36
N SER A 292 -22.85 3.11 12.73
CA SER A 292 -22.07 3.58 13.88
C SER A 292 -20.62 3.85 13.50
N PRO A 293 -20.00 4.95 13.97
CA PRO A 293 -18.58 5.19 13.78
C PRO A 293 -17.72 4.05 14.33
N MET A 294 -16.67 3.70 13.60
CA MET A 294 -15.68 2.69 13.98
C MET A 294 -14.27 3.29 13.91
N TYR A 295 -13.33 2.73 14.69
CA TYR A 295 -11.89 3.01 14.59
C TYR A 295 -11.29 2.37 13.35
N SER A 296 -11.82 2.78 12.20
CA SER A 296 -11.50 2.30 10.88
C SER A 296 -11.99 3.33 9.88
N CYS A 297 -11.99 3.00 8.61
CA CYS A 297 -12.79 3.69 7.60
C CYS A 297 -14.29 3.67 7.92
N ASN A 298 -14.96 4.76 7.56
CA ASN A 298 -16.38 4.96 7.82
C ASN A 298 -17.09 5.31 6.52
N SER A 299 -18.12 4.54 6.16
CA SER A 299 -18.96 4.84 5.02
C SER A 299 -19.93 5.95 5.37
N VAL A 300 -20.23 6.84 4.43
CA VAL A 300 -21.13 7.97 4.64
C VAL A 300 -22.39 7.79 3.83
N TYR A 301 -23.53 7.89 4.50
CA TYR A 301 -24.84 7.61 3.96
C TYR A 301 -25.76 8.83 4.08
N ALA A 302 -26.37 9.23 2.97
CA ALA A 302 -27.36 10.30 2.93
C ALA A 302 -28.78 9.74 2.89
N SER A 303 -29.71 10.32 3.66
CA SER A 303 -31.14 10.05 3.49
C SER A 303 -31.59 10.42 2.08
N LYS A 304 -32.62 9.74 1.54
CA LYS A 304 -33.19 10.02 0.21
C LYS A 304 -33.55 11.49 -0.01
N GLN A 305 -33.90 12.22 1.05
CA GLN A 305 -34.29 13.64 0.99
C GLN A 305 -33.10 14.61 1.08
N SER A 306 -31.92 14.14 1.51
CA SER A 306 -30.72 14.98 1.57
C SER A 306 -30.30 15.42 0.16
N VAL A 307 -29.83 16.65 0.02
CA VAL A 307 -29.26 17.18 -1.23
C VAL A 307 -27.83 16.70 -1.47
N VAL A 308 -27.14 16.25 -0.42
CA VAL A 308 -25.74 15.80 -0.49
C VAL A 308 -25.65 14.52 -1.32
N SER A 309 -24.96 14.56 -2.45
CA SER A 309 -24.80 13.40 -3.33
C SER A 309 -23.45 12.70 -3.15
N ARG A 310 -22.43 13.45 -2.70
CA ARG A 310 -21.05 13.02 -2.65
C ARG A 310 -20.30 13.68 -1.49
N ILE A 311 -19.33 12.97 -0.94
CA ILE A 311 -18.40 13.48 0.07
C ILE A 311 -16.96 13.16 -0.31
N GLU A 312 -16.06 14.11 -0.07
CA GLU A 312 -14.62 13.91 -0.13
C GLU A 312 -13.98 14.25 1.23
N THR A 313 -12.81 13.67 1.51
CA THR A 313 -12.02 14.02 2.69
C THR A 313 -10.86 14.91 2.27
N LEU A 314 -10.82 16.15 2.74
CA LEU A 314 -9.71 17.08 2.53
C LEU A 314 -8.87 17.14 3.80
N VAL A 315 -7.58 16.81 3.69
CA VAL A 315 -6.59 17.03 4.75
C VAL A 315 -5.86 18.34 4.45
N SER A 316 -6.01 19.32 5.33
CA SER A 316 -5.24 20.56 5.32
C SER A 316 -4.09 20.40 6.31
N LYS A 317 -2.89 20.19 5.79
CA LYS A 317 -1.66 20.13 6.58
C LYS A 317 -1.38 21.51 7.19
N VAL A 318 -0.99 21.56 8.45
CA VAL A 318 -0.34 22.78 8.94
C VAL A 318 0.98 22.92 8.18
N LYS A 319 1.19 24.09 7.56
CA LYS A 319 2.52 24.42 7.05
C LYS A 319 3.41 24.62 8.26
N GLU A 320 4.19 23.59 8.61
CA GLU A 320 5.43 23.84 9.31
C GLU A 320 6.29 24.64 8.34
N ASN A 321 6.62 25.89 8.69
CA ASN A 321 7.69 26.61 8.02
C ASN A 321 8.99 25.97 8.50
N GLU A 322 9.26 24.74 8.05
CA GLU A 322 10.54 24.12 8.35
C GLU A 322 11.62 24.94 7.64
N THR A 323 12.57 25.45 8.43
CA THR A 323 13.68 26.23 7.92
C THR A 323 14.93 25.35 7.95
N ALA A 324 15.60 25.26 6.80
CA ALA A 324 16.94 24.69 6.70
C ALA A 324 17.85 25.69 5.98
N SER A 325 19.02 25.92 6.55
CA SER A 325 19.99 26.87 5.98
C SER A 325 21.41 26.37 6.08
N ILE A 326 22.24 26.87 5.16
CA ILE A 326 23.68 26.73 5.25
C ILE A 326 24.32 28.01 5.81
N SER A 327 25.34 27.83 6.64
CA SER A 327 26.21 28.89 7.16
C SER A 327 27.68 28.44 7.11
N GLY A 328 28.61 29.30 7.53
CA GLY A 328 30.03 28.93 7.65
C GLY A 328 30.79 28.74 6.33
N LEU A 329 30.13 28.82 5.17
CA LEU A 329 30.78 28.70 3.87
C LEU A 329 31.68 29.92 3.59
N THR A 330 32.94 29.65 3.22
CA THR A 330 33.88 30.69 2.79
C THR A 330 33.78 30.95 1.28
N ASP A 331 33.78 32.22 0.89
CA ASP A 331 33.71 32.61 -0.54
C ASP A 331 34.98 32.25 -1.32
N ASN A 332 36.13 32.15 -0.64
CA ASN A 332 37.41 31.77 -1.23
C ASN A 332 37.89 30.45 -0.61
N ILE A 333 38.25 29.49 -1.46
CA ILE A 333 38.81 28.18 -1.09
C ILE A 333 40.23 28.12 -1.63
N THR A 334 41.20 27.82 -0.76
CA THR A 334 42.59 27.69 -1.18
C THR A 334 42.84 26.33 -1.82
N LEU A 335 43.47 26.33 -3.00
CA LEU A 335 43.96 25.14 -3.65
C LEU A 335 45.32 24.75 -3.04
N THR A 336 45.40 23.53 -2.51
CA THR A 336 46.65 22.98 -1.95
C THR A 336 47.17 21.84 -2.82
N ASP A 337 48.37 21.34 -2.50
CA ASP A 337 48.92 20.13 -3.11
C ASP A 337 48.03 18.88 -2.91
N GLN A 338 47.16 18.90 -1.89
CA GLN A 338 46.19 17.83 -1.60
C GLN A 338 44.80 18.08 -2.25
N GLY A 339 44.69 19.13 -3.05
CA GLY A 339 43.45 19.61 -3.66
C GLY A 339 42.80 20.72 -2.84
N ALA A 340 41.50 20.90 -3.06
CA ALA A 340 40.67 21.89 -2.38
C ALA A 340 39.48 21.19 -1.72
N GLU A 341 39.05 21.70 -0.57
CA GLU A 341 37.90 21.17 0.19
C GLU A 341 36.92 22.32 0.45
N VAL A 342 35.62 22.04 0.30
CA VAL A 342 34.54 22.95 0.66
C VAL A 342 33.89 22.42 1.92
N SER A 343 33.74 23.26 2.93
CA SER A 343 33.04 22.94 4.18
C SER A 343 32.00 24.01 4.48
N PHE A 344 30.85 23.60 5.01
CA PHE A 344 29.78 24.48 5.48
C PHE A 344 28.97 23.78 6.57
N ASP A 345 28.34 24.60 7.39
CA ASP A 345 27.45 24.17 8.46
C ASP A 345 26.01 24.13 7.95
N VAL A 346 25.23 23.18 8.46
CA VAL A 346 23.81 23.03 8.20
C VAL A 346 23.06 23.17 9.51
N GLU A 347 22.17 24.15 9.57
CA GLU A 347 21.22 24.29 10.66
C GLU A 347 19.84 23.84 10.19
N SER A 348 19.21 22.97 10.97
CA SER A 348 17.86 22.45 10.71
C SER A 348 17.06 22.30 12.00
N GLY A 349 15.81 22.72 11.97
CA GLY A 349 14.87 22.56 13.09
C GLY A 349 14.39 21.12 13.31
N ASN A 350 14.51 20.25 12.29
CA ASN A 350 14.12 18.84 12.31
C ASN A 350 15.18 17.99 11.57
N GLY A 351 15.07 16.66 11.60
CA GLY A 351 15.94 15.79 10.79
C GLY A 351 15.78 16.06 9.28
N VAL A 352 16.87 16.25 8.54
CA VAL A 352 16.85 16.59 7.10
C VAL A 352 17.88 15.79 6.32
N MET A 353 17.55 15.36 5.11
CA MET A 353 18.52 14.80 4.17
C MET A 353 19.09 15.93 3.30
N VAL A 354 20.39 16.18 3.44
CA VAL A 354 21.11 17.22 2.70
C VAL A 354 21.87 16.57 1.56
N THR A 355 21.62 17.01 0.33
CA THR A 355 22.40 16.67 -0.86
C THR A 355 23.09 17.92 -1.36
N ALA A 356 24.41 17.92 -1.40
CA ALA A 356 25.21 19.04 -1.87
C ALA A 356 26.04 18.66 -3.10
N LYS A 357 25.97 19.49 -4.14
CA LYS A 357 26.64 19.31 -5.43
C LYS A 357 27.43 20.56 -5.77
N LEU A 358 28.69 20.38 -6.11
CA LEU A 358 29.55 21.46 -6.58
C LEU A 358 29.73 21.34 -8.08
N PHE A 359 29.58 22.45 -8.80
CA PHE A 359 29.75 22.54 -10.24
C PHE A 359 30.87 23.50 -10.58
N ASN A 360 31.73 23.15 -11.53
CA ASN A 360 32.72 24.06 -12.07
C ASN A 360 32.11 25.03 -13.09
N GLN A 361 32.94 25.92 -13.64
CA GLN A 361 32.56 26.90 -14.66
C GLN A 361 31.93 26.33 -15.94
N ASN A 362 32.13 25.03 -16.23
CA ASN A 362 31.55 24.34 -17.38
C ASN A 362 30.27 23.56 -17.02
N ASP A 363 29.68 23.84 -15.86
CA ASP A 363 28.51 23.15 -15.31
C ASP A 363 28.73 21.64 -15.07
N MET A 364 30.00 21.21 -14.96
CA MET A 364 30.35 19.82 -14.67
C MET A 364 30.49 19.61 -13.16
N ALA A 365 29.87 18.53 -12.66
CA ALA A 365 29.98 18.15 -11.25
C ALA A 365 31.44 17.90 -10.86
N SER A 366 31.89 18.61 -9.82
CA SER A 366 33.26 18.59 -9.28
C SER A 366 33.30 18.20 -7.80
N GLY A 367 32.15 18.04 -7.15
CA GLY A 367 32.04 17.60 -5.76
C GLY A 367 30.62 17.13 -5.43
N PHE A 368 30.51 16.16 -4.52
CA PHE A 368 29.24 15.62 -4.05
C PHE A 368 29.35 15.22 -2.57
N ALA A 369 28.35 15.61 -1.78
CA ALA A 369 28.14 15.09 -0.44
C ALA A 369 26.65 14.85 -0.20
N GLU A 370 26.34 13.81 0.55
CA GLU A 370 24.98 13.55 1.00
C GLU A 370 25.02 13.08 2.46
N LYS A 371 24.20 13.70 3.31
CA LYS A 371 24.19 13.42 4.75
C LYS A 371 22.79 13.62 5.31
N THR A 372 22.38 12.75 6.22
CA THR A 372 21.21 13.00 7.07
C THR A 372 21.68 13.77 8.30
N VAL A 373 21.15 14.98 8.48
CA VAL A 373 21.44 15.88 9.60
C VAL A 373 20.27 15.81 10.56
N SER A 374 20.50 15.42 11.82
CA SER A 374 19.49 15.47 12.87
C SER A 374 19.19 16.93 13.28
N GLU A 375 18.17 17.15 14.12
CA GLU A 375 17.89 18.48 14.69
C GLU A 375 19.15 19.13 15.30
N GLY A 376 19.38 20.41 14.97
CA GLY A 376 20.53 21.18 15.44
C GLY A 376 21.48 21.59 14.30
N ASN A 377 22.78 21.60 14.60
CA ASN A 377 23.82 22.02 13.68
C ASN A 377 24.79 20.86 13.38
N ASP A 378 25.12 20.66 12.11
CA ASP A 378 26.08 19.65 11.66
C ASP A 378 26.93 20.19 10.51
N ASN A 379 28.14 19.69 10.37
CA ASN A 379 29.08 20.12 9.35
C ASN A 379 29.11 19.12 8.18
N ILE A 380 29.16 19.66 6.96
CA ILE A 380 29.34 18.92 5.72
C ILE A 380 30.58 19.45 5.02
N SER A 381 31.50 18.54 4.71
CA SER A 381 32.67 18.81 3.89
C SER A 381 32.70 17.93 2.65
N MET A 382 33.23 18.47 1.55
CA MET A 382 33.42 17.73 0.29
C MET A 382 34.73 18.13 -0.39
N HIS A 383 35.43 17.13 -0.93
CA HIS A 383 36.61 17.35 -1.75
C HIS A 383 36.22 17.82 -3.16
N ILE A 384 36.97 18.79 -3.71
CA ILE A 384 36.83 19.24 -5.09
C ILE A 384 37.71 18.37 -6.00
N HIS A 385 37.06 17.50 -6.76
CA HIS A 385 37.75 16.64 -7.71
C HIS A 385 38.37 17.45 -8.86
N ALA A 386 39.65 17.20 -9.14
CA ALA A 386 40.42 17.91 -10.17
C ALA A 386 40.29 19.45 -10.05
N ALA A 387 40.42 19.96 -8.82
CA ALA A 387 40.30 21.38 -8.53
C ALA A 387 41.28 22.24 -9.33
N THR A 388 40.77 23.30 -9.93
CA THR A 388 41.55 24.36 -10.57
C THR A 388 41.11 25.71 -10.04
N ALA A 389 41.98 26.71 -10.08
CA ALA A 389 41.58 28.07 -9.75
C ALA A 389 40.42 28.55 -10.66
N GLY A 390 39.42 29.22 -10.08
CA GLY A 390 38.24 29.70 -10.81
C GLY A 390 36.95 29.67 -10.00
N GLU A 391 35.85 30.06 -10.64
CA GLU A 391 34.52 30.08 -10.02
C GLU A 391 33.86 28.69 -10.01
N TYR A 392 33.21 28.37 -8.90
CA TYR A 392 32.37 27.20 -8.72
C TYR A 392 31.00 27.61 -8.17
N ARG A 393 30.00 26.76 -8.40
CA ARG A 393 28.65 26.90 -7.85
C ARG A 393 28.32 25.72 -6.96
N LEU A 394 28.05 26.00 -5.69
CA LEU A 394 27.53 25.03 -4.74
C LEU A 394 26.01 25.08 -4.78
N GLN A 395 25.39 23.94 -5.06
CA GLN A 395 23.96 23.71 -4.91
C GLN A 395 23.75 22.82 -3.69
N VAL A 396 22.91 23.25 -2.76
CA VAL A 396 22.52 22.46 -1.59
C VAL A 396 21.01 22.26 -1.63
N MET A 397 20.59 21.00 -1.58
CA MET A 397 19.20 20.59 -1.54
C MET A 397 18.93 19.94 -0.19
N PHE A 398 17.89 20.42 0.48
CA PHE A 398 17.35 19.88 1.70
C PHE A 398 16.08 19.13 1.35
N LYS A 399 16.06 17.83 1.63
CA LYS A 399 14.87 17.01 1.56
C LYS A 399 14.37 16.76 2.98
N MET A 400 13.25 17.41 3.27
CA MET A 400 12.63 17.39 4.59
C MET A 400 11.90 16.07 4.83
N THR A 401 11.52 15.81 6.09
CA THR A 401 10.81 14.58 6.47
C THR A 401 9.42 14.49 5.86
N ASP A 402 8.75 15.64 5.65
CA ASP A 402 7.46 15.74 4.98
C ASP A 402 7.54 15.56 3.45
N GLY A 403 8.75 15.46 2.90
CA GLY A 403 9.04 15.31 1.48
C GLY A 403 9.18 16.62 0.70
N SER A 404 9.00 17.77 1.36
CA SER A 404 9.26 19.09 0.76
C SER A 404 10.75 19.30 0.48
N LEU A 405 11.05 20.23 -0.44
CA LEU A 405 12.40 20.53 -0.90
C LEU A 405 12.72 22.01 -0.70
N ILE A 406 13.84 22.29 -0.02
CA ILE A 406 14.45 23.62 0.02
C ILE A 406 15.75 23.55 -0.77
N GLN A 407 15.96 24.48 -1.69
CA GLN A 407 17.18 24.55 -2.48
C GLN A 407 17.88 25.88 -2.27
N GLN A 408 19.17 25.83 -1.98
CA GLN A 408 20.04 26.99 -1.89
C GLN A 408 21.20 26.89 -2.87
N GLN A 409 21.70 28.04 -3.30
CA GLN A 409 22.91 28.13 -4.12
C GLN A 409 23.86 29.17 -3.55
N ARG A 410 25.16 28.90 -3.69
CA ARG A 410 26.25 29.82 -3.36
C ARG A 410 27.31 29.76 -4.45
N LYS A 411 27.95 30.89 -4.71
CA LYS A 411 29.16 30.96 -5.53
C LYS A 411 30.37 30.87 -4.61
N ILE A 412 31.40 30.14 -5.03
CA ILE A 412 32.69 30.10 -4.35
C ILE A 412 33.79 30.26 -5.40
N THR A 413 34.95 30.74 -4.98
CA THR A 413 36.12 30.91 -5.84
C THR A 413 37.25 30.07 -5.29
N VAL A 414 37.81 29.19 -6.11
CA VAL A 414 39.05 28.48 -5.77
C VAL A 414 40.21 29.37 -6.19
N VAL A 415 41.10 29.67 -5.25
CA VAL A 415 42.29 30.52 -5.43
C VAL A 415 43.56 29.74 -5.12
N ASN A 416 44.67 30.11 -5.78
CA ASN A 416 45.98 29.50 -5.55
C ASN A 416 46.63 29.95 -4.25
#